data_AF-A0A2N6BI08-F1
#
_entry.id   AF-A0A2N6BI08-F1
#
_cell.length_a   1.000
_cell.length_b   1.000
_cell.length_c   1.000
_cell.angle_alpha   90.00
_cell.angle_beta   90.00
_cell.angle_gamma   90.00
#
_symmetry.space_group_name_H-M   'P 1'
#
loop_
_entity.id
_entity.type
_entity.pdbx_description
1 polymer ?
#
loop_
_entity_poly.entity_id
_entity_poly.type
_entity_poly.pdbx_seq_one_letter_code
_entity_poly.pdbx_strand_id
1 'polypeptide(L)'
;MSKAKVILALLVLMLLPMAAFAGDKFEREGVLYFEQDVFDFKKEVRLEAGLTENELVDIDSPVEQYAMVYSNQNELKKLVVDAAKKGCRGGCLAALIDGMREAQLRGEKPAEIRTGLLNSLDRELGSNAALKGKELGKLTVEGYNKR
;
A
#
# COMPACT_ATOMS: atom_id res chain seq x y z
N MET A 1 -20.22 47.47 37.68
CA MET A 1 -19.72 46.96 36.38
C MET A 1 -18.28 46.49 36.57
N SER A 2 -18.07 45.16 36.60
CA SER A 2 -16.82 44.57 37.06
C SER A 2 -15.77 44.53 35.94
N LYS A 3 -14.64 45.22 36.16
CA LYS A 3 -13.47 45.29 35.27
C LYS A 3 -12.94 43.90 34.86
N ALA A 4 -13.24 42.85 35.63
CA ALA A 4 -12.86 41.47 35.32
C ALA A 4 -13.53 40.90 34.06
N LYS A 5 -14.77 41.32 33.74
CA LYS A 5 -15.49 40.80 32.56
C LYS A 5 -14.94 41.36 31.24
N VAL A 6 -14.36 42.55 31.27
CA VAL A 6 -13.79 43.21 30.08
C VAL A 6 -12.45 42.56 29.70
N ILE A 7 -11.63 42.20 30.69
CA ILE A 7 -10.33 41.55 30.46
C ILE A 7 -10.53 40.13 29.90
N LEU A 8 -11.51 39.39 30.42
CA LEU A 8 -11.80 38.03 29.93
C LEU A 8 -12.29 38.04 28.48
N ALA A 9 -13.13 39.00 28.11
CA ALA A 9 -13.60 39.15 26.72
C ALA A 9 -12.48 39.56 25.75
N LEU A 10 -11.55 40.42 26.19
CA LEU A 10 -10.38 40.81 25.41
C LEU A 10 -9.39 39.66 25.20
N LEU A 11 -9.20 38.79 26.19
CA LEU A 11 -8.32 37.62 26.07
C LEU A 11 -8.88 36.57 25.09
N VAL A 12 -10.20 36.38 25.05
CA VAL A 12 -10.86 35.47 24.11
C VAL A 12 -10.82 36.03 22.68
N LEU A 13 -10.95 37.35 22.50
CA LEU A 13 -10.82 37.98 21.17
C LEU A 13 -9.40 38.00 20.61
N MET A 14 -8.36 38.03 21.46
CA MET A 14 -6.97 37.94 20.98
C MET A 14 -6.53 36.52 20.59
N LEU A 15 -7.26 35.48 21.01
CA LEU A 15 -6.96 34.08 20.64
C LEU A 15 -7.66 33.61 19.36
N LEU A 16 -8.69 34.32 18.91
CA LEU A 16 -9.44 33.99 17.69
C LEU A 16 -8.66 34.14 16.36
N PRO A 17 -7.68 35.04 16.19
CA PRO A 17 -6.98 35.16 14.90
C PRO A 17 -6.04 33.99 14.59
N MET A 18 -5.56 33.25 15.60
CA MET A 18 -4.64 32.13 15.38
C MET A 18 -5.34 30.81 15.06
N ALA A 19 -6.64 30.69 15.34
CA ALA A 19 -7.41 29.52 14.96
C ALA A 19 -7.81 29.51 13.47
N ALA A 20 -7.86 30.68 12.82
CA ALA A 20 -8.26 30.79 11.41
C ALA A 20 -7.09 30.60 10.42
N PHE A 21 -5.83 30.74 10.86
CA PHE A 21 -4.65 30.57 9.99
C PHE A 21 -3.89 29.24 10.20
N ALA A 22 -4.33 28.40 11.13
CA ALA A 22 -3.80 27.05 11.32
C ALA A 22 -4.57 25.99 10.51
N GLY A 23 -5.71 26.32 9.90
CA GLY A 23 -6.48 25.40 9.06
C GLY A 23 -5.94 25.27 7.64
N ASP A 24 -5.50 26.37 7.02
CA ASP A 24 -5.14 26.38 5.59
C ASP A 24 -3.72 25.89 5.27
N LYS A 25 -2.85 25.75 6.28
CA LYS A 25 -1.49 25.20 6.06
C LYS A 25 -1.41 23.68 6.21
N PHE A 26 -2.34 23.05 6.93
CA PHE A 26 -2.32 21.59 7.10
C PHE A 26 -2.95 20.83 5.94
N GLU A 27 -3.80 21.45 5.12
CA GLU A 27 -4.40 20.78 3.96
C GLU A 27 -3.47 20.70 2.73
N ARG A 28 -2.39 21.50 2.68
CA ARG A 28 -1.43 21.47 1.56
C ARG A 28 -0.09 20.80 1.85
N GLU A 29 0.25 20.54 3.11
CA GLU A 29 1.51 19.85 3.45
C GLU A 29 1.34 18.35 3.70
N GLY A 30 0.10 17.84 3.85
CA GLY A 30 -0.19 16.43 4.13
C GLY A 30 -0.61 15.57 2.92
N VAL A 31 -1.02 16.17 1.81
CA VAL A 31 -1.54 15.44 0.63
C VAL A 31 -0.43 15.14 -0.39
N LEU A 32 0.63 15.95 -0.43
CA LEU A 32 1.69 15.84 -1.44
C LEU A 32 2.65 14.65 -1.21
N TYR A 33 2.93 14.25 0.02
CA TYR A 33 3.83 13.11 0.28
C TYR A 33 3.17 11.77 -0.04
N PHE A 34 1.87 11.64 0.26
CA PHE A 34 1.15 10.37 0.08
C PHE A 34 0.90 10.02 -1.39
N GLU A 35 0.36 10.95 -2.18
CA GLU A 35 0.13 10.72 -3.60
C GLU A 35 1.45 10.49 -4.34
N GLN A 36 2.52 11.16 -3.88
CA GLN A 36 3.84 11.02 -4.47
C GLN A 36 4.52 9.69 -4.09
N ASP A 37 4.39 9.20 -2.86
CA ASP A 37 4.89 7.88 -2.46
C ASP A 37 4.18 6.74 -3.22
N VAL A 38 2.86 6.84 -3.39
CA VAL A 38 2.08 5.89 -4.20
C VAL A 38 2.50 5.97 -5.67
N PHE A 39 2.68 7.18 -6.19
CA PHE A 39 3.15 7.40 -7.55
C PHE A 39 4.56 6.83 -7.77
N ASP A 40 5.49 7.08 -6.85
CA ASP A 40 6.86 6.59 -6.92
C ASP A 40 6.91 5.07 -6.79
N PHE A 41 6.13 4.48 -5.86
CA PHE A 41 5.95 3.03 -5.78
C PHE A 41 5.49 2.44 -7.11
N LYS A 42 4.42 3.00 -7.71
CA LYS A 42 3.87 2.52 -8.98
C LYS A 42 4.88 2.66 -10.12
N LYS A 43 5.60 3.78 -10.19
CA LYS A 43 6.61 4.06 -11.21
C LYS A 43 7.80 3.12 -11.09
N GLU A 44 8.29 2.91 -9.88
CA GLU A 44 9.42 2.01 -9.60
C GLU A 44 9.04 0.55 -9.85
N VAL A 45 7.87 0.11 -9.38
CA VAL A 45 7.34 -1.22 -9.68
C VAL A 45 7.20 -1.41 -11.18
N ARG A 46 6.62 -0.45 -11.92
CA ARG A 46 6.50 -0.50 -13.38
C ARG A 46 7.85 -0.74 -14.05
N LEU A 47 8.86 0.05 -13.67
CA LEU A 47 10.20 -0.01 -14.25
C LEU A 47 10.94 -1.31 -13.88
N GLU A 48 10.91 -1.70 -12.60
CA GLU A 48 11.67 -2.85 -12.10
C GLU A 48 11.00 -4.21 -12.42
N ALA A 49 9.67 -4.25 -12.49
CA ALA A 49 8.89 -5.43 -12.84
C ALA A 49 8.70 -5.60 -14.36
N GLY A 50 8.96 -4.55 -15.14
CA GLY A 50 8.74 -4.54 -16.59
C GLY A 50 7.28 -4.78 -16.95
N LEU A 51 6.34 -4.15 -16.23
CA LEU A 51 4.89 -4.30 -16.44
C LEU A 51 4.38 -3.35 -17.52
N THR A 52 3.41 -3.82 -18.30
CA THR A 52 2.64 -3.01 -19.26
C THR A 52 1.55 -2.20 -18.55
N GLU A 53 1.02 -1.16 -19.19
CA GLU A 53 -0.01 -0.30 -18.56
C GLU A 53 -1.27 -1.08 -18.19
N ASN A 54 -1.70 -2.04 -19.02
CA ASN A 54 -2.86 -2.87 -18.73
C ASN A 54 -2.65 -3.75 -17.49
N GLU A 55 -1.43 -4.23 -17.26
CA GLU A 55 -1.09 -5.03 -16.08
C GLU A 55 -0.97 -4.18 -14.80
N LEU A 56 -0.76 -2.87 -14.95
CA LEU A 56 -0.74 -1.91 -13.84
C LEU A 56 -2.15 -1.60 -13.34
N VAL A 57 -3.14 -1.49 -14.25
CA VAL A 57 -4.53 -1.20 -13.88
C VAL A 57 -5.07 -2.24 -12.90
N ASP A 58 -4.73 -3.51 -13.09
CA ASP A 58 -5.14 -4.61 -12.21
C ASP A 58 -4.55 -4.50 -10.79
N ILE A 59 -3.40 -3.82 -10.64
CA ILE A 59 -2.74 -3.63 -9.33
C ILE A 59 -2.94 -2.23 -8.75
N ASP A 60 -3.44 -1.28 -9.53
CA ASP A 60 -3.64 0.10 -9.09
C ASP A 60 -4.59 0.18 -7.90
N SER A 61 -5.73 -0.52 -7.98
CA SER A 61 -6.72 -0.53 -6.90
C SER A 61 -6.18 -1.13 -5.59
N PRO A 62 -5.58 -2.34 -5.57
CA PRO A 62 -5.02 -2.87 -4.33
C PRO A 62 -3.80 -2.05 -3.84
N VAL A 63 -2.95 -1.53 -4.74
CA VAL A 63 -1.83 -0.66 -4.32
C VAL A 63 -2.35 0.63 -3.69
N GLU A 64 -3.32 1.32 -4.30
CA GLU A 64 -3.90 2.55 -3.71
C GLU A 64 -4.64 2.28 -2.41
N GLN A 65 -5.40 1.18 -2.33
CA GLN A 65 -6.14 0.80 -1.13
C GLN A 65 -5.23 0.45 0.05
N TYR A 66 -4.09 -0.18 -0.23
CA TYR A 66 -3.23 -0.71 0.83
C TYR A 66 -1.95 0.10 1.06
N ALA A 67 -1.51 0.94 0.12
CA ALA A 67 -0.36 1.83 0.32
C ALA A 67 -0.56 2.78 1.51
N MET A 68 -1.82 3.09 1.83
CA MET A 68 -2.24 3.81 3.05
C MET A 68 -1.99 3.06 4.36
N VAL A 69 -1.79 1.73 4.32
CA VAL A 69 -1.83 0.85 5.50
C VAL A 69 -0.54 0.05 5.70
N TYR A 70 0.32 -0.03 4.69
CA TYR A 70 1.61 -0.71 4.83
C TYR A 70 2.61 0.14 5.60
N SER A 71 2.91 -0.27 6.83
CA SER A 71 4.10 0.18 7.57
C SER A 71 5.42 -0.22 6.90
N ASN A 72 5.38 -1.03 5.83
CA ASN A 72 6.55 -1.58 5.17
C ASN A 72 6.37 -1.76 3.66
N GLN A 73 6.20 -0.63 2.95
CA GLN A 73 6.07 -0.57 1.48
C GLN A 73 7.25 -1.24 0.73
N ASN A 74 8.44 -1.28 1.34
CA ASN A 74 9.62 -1.92 0.77
C ASN A 74 9.44 -3.43 0.53
N GLU A 75 8.83 -4.14 1.47
CA GLU A 75 8.65 -5.59 1.32
C GLU A 75 7.54 -5.91 0.31
N LEU A 76 6.51 -5.06 0.23
CA LEU A 76 5.48 -5.15 -0.82
C LEU A 76 6.09 -4.92 -2.20
N LYS A 77 6.92 -3.87 -2.37
CA LYS A 77 7.60 -3.58 -3.62
C LYS A 77 8.41 -4.79 -4.09
N LYS A 78 9.23 -5.35 -3.20
CA LYS A 78 10.05 -6.54 -3.50
C LYS A 78 9.18 -7.74 -3.89
N LEU A 79 8.07 -7.99 -3.17
CA LEU A 79 7.13 -9.06 -3.52
C LEU A 79 6.64 -8.90 -4.97
N VAL A 80 6.15 -7.71 -5.32
CA VAL A 80 5.58 -7.45 -6.65
C VAL A 80 6.64 -7.59 -7.74
N VAL A 81 7.83 -7.02 -7.54
CA VAL A 81 8.93 -7.09 -8.51
C VAL A 81 9.41 -8.54 -8.71
N ASP A 82 9.65 -9.27 -7.62
CA ASP A 82 10.15 -10.64 -7.70
C ASP A 82 9.11 -11.60 -8.29
N ALA A 83 7.83 -11.44 -7.94
CA ALA A 83 6.74 -12.20 -8.54
C ALA A 83 6.59 -11.90 -10.04
N ALA A 84 6.69 -10.64 -10.45
CA ALA A 84 6.62 -10.25 -11.85
C ALA A 84 7.78 -10.79 -12.70
N LYS A 85 9.00 -10.84 -12.12
CA LYS A 85 10.16 -11.51 -12.74
C LYS A 85 9.95 -13.00 -12.92
N LYS A 86 9.14 -13.64 -12.06
CA LYS A 86 8.74 -15.05 -12.17
C LYS A 86 7.57 -15.30 -13.12
N GLY A 87 6.99 -14.26 -13.72
CA GLY A 87 5.88 -14.36 -14.66
C GLY A 87 4.48 -14.20 -14.06
N CYS A 88 4.37 -13.84 -12.77
CA CYS A 88 3.11 -13.44 -12.15
C CYS A 88 2.74 -12.02 -12.61
N ARG A 89 1.63 -11.86 -13.33
CA ARG A 89 1.24 -10.59 -13.98
C ARG A 89 -0.22 -10.23 -13.73
N GLY A 90 -0.57 -8.94 -13.82
CA GLY A 90 -1.92 -8.41 -13.68
C GLY A 90 -2.64 -8.95 -12.42
N GLY A 91 -3.81 -9.57 -12.61
CA GLY A 91 -4.58 -10.19 -11.53
C GLY A 91 -3.82 -11.22 -10.65
N CYS A 92 -2.70 -11.79 -11.11
CA CYS A 92 -1.83 -12.61 -10.25
C CYS A 92 -1.18 -11.76 -9.15
N LEU A 93 -0.63 -10.61 -9.52
CA LEU A 93 0.01 -9.67 -8.60
C LEU A 93 -1.01 -9.06 -7.64
N ALA A 94 -2.21 -8.73 -8.13
CA ALA A 94 -3.30 -8.25 -7.29
C ALA A 94 -3.61 -9.23 -6.14
N ALA A 95 -3.77 -10.53 -6.47
CA ALA A 95 -4.02 -11.55 -5.47
C ALA A 95 -2.86 -11.73 -4.48
N LEU A 96 -1.60 -11.59 -4.92
CA LEU A 96 -0.44 -11.63 -4.03
C LEU A 96 -0.41 -10.45 -3.05
N ILE A 97 -0.76 -9.25 -3.53
CA ILE A 97 -0.86 -8.06 -2.69
C ILE A 97 -1.94 -8.27 -1.61
N ASP A 98 -3.13 -8.75 -2.01
CA ASP A 98 -4.20 -9.10 -1.07
C ASP A 98 -3.74 -10.15 -0.04
N GLY A 99 -3.09 -11.22 -0.49
CA GLY A 99 -2.58 -12.27 0.40
C GLY A 99 -1.52 -11.77 1.38
N MET A 100 -0.62 -10.88 0.94
CA MET A 100 0.35 -10.25 1.82
C MET A 100 -0.34 -9.38 2.87
N ARG A 101 -1.39 -8.66 2.50
CA ARG A 101 -2.18 -7.84 3.41
C ARG A 101 -2.87 -8.68 4.47
N GLU A 102 -3.55 -9.74 4.07
CA GLU A 102 -4.23 -10.66 4.99
C GLU A 102 -3.26 -11.28 6.00
N ALA A 103 -2.09 -11.71 5.54
CA ALA A 103 -1.07 -12.28 6.42
C ALA A 103 -0.49 -11.24 7.40
N GLN A 104 -0.28 -10.00 6.97
CA GLN A 104 0.12 -8.93 7.87
C GLN A 104 -0.95 -8.59 8.91
N LEU A 105 -2.24 -8.64 8.53
CA LEU A 105 -3.35 -8.45 9.47
C LEU A 105 -3.38 -9.53 10.55
N ARG A 106 -2.85 -10.73 10.28
CA ARG A 106 -2.65 -11.79 11.28
C ARG A 106 -1.42 -11.59 12.15
N GLY A 107 -0.64 -10.53 11.94
CA GLY A 107 0.57 -10.20 12.71
C GLY A 107 1.83 -10.89 12.21
N GLU A 108 1.80 -11.51 11.04
CA GLU A 108 2.98 -12.17 10.45
C GLU A 108 4.00 -11.11 9.98
N LYS A 109 5.31 -11.44 10.02
CA LYS A 109 6.34 -10.48 9.64
C LYS A 109 6.41 -10.29 8.12
N PRO A 110 6.46 -9.05 7.61
CA PRO A 110 6.45 -8.78 6.16
C PRO A 110 7.46 -9.58 5.33
N ALA A 111 8.69 -9.75 5.82
CA ALA A 111 9.73 -10.49 5.12
C ALA A 111 9.46 -12.01 5.08
N GLU A 112 8.88 -12.57 6.15
CA GLU A 112 8.48 -13.97 6.23
C GLU A 112 7.32 -14.25 5.25
N ILE A 113 6.32 -13.35 5.22
CA ILE A 113 5.20 -13.41 4.28
C ILE A 113 5.68 -13.37 2.84
N ARG A 114 6.52 -12.38 2.48
CA ARG A 114 7.10 -12.26 1.13
C ARG A 114 7.77 -13.57 0.73
N THR A 115 8.62 -14.09 1.60
CA THR A 115 9.39 -15.31 1.33
C THR A 115 8.47 -16.52 1.18
N GLY A 116 7.39 -16.59 1.97
CA GLY A 116 6.41 -17.66 1.83
C GLY A 116 5.59 -17.60 0.56
N LEU A 117 5.05 -16.42 0.22
CA LEU A 117 4.30 -16.23 -1.01
C LEU A 117 5.14 -16.53 -2.25
N LEU A 118 6.41 -16.11 -2.30
CA LEU A 118 7.31 -16.41 -3.42
C LEU A 118 7.64 -17.90 -3.52
N ASN A 119 7.81 -18.59 -2.40
CA ASN A 119 8.03 -20.05 -2.41
C ASN A 119 6.78 -20.81 -2.89
N SER A 120 5.59 -20.37 -2.48
CA SER A 120 4.34 -20.94 -2.98
C SER A 120 4.18 -20.68 -4.47
N LEU A 121 4.51 -19.47 -4.95
CA LEU A 121 4.47 -19.13 -6.37
C LEU A 121 5.36 -20.06 -7.20
N ASP A 122 6.59 -20.29 -6.75
CA ASP A 122 7.53 -21.21 -7.42
C ASP A 122 7.01 -22.64 -7.47
N ARG A 123 6.33 -23.09 -6.40
CA ARG A 123 5.71 -24.40 -6.36
C ARG A 123 4.56 -24.52 -7.36
N GLU A 124 3.68 -23.54 -7.42
CA GLU A 124 2.54 -23.56 -8.34
C GLU A 124 3.02 -23.50 -9.79
N LEU A 125 3.98 -22.63 -10.11
CA LEU A 125 4.60 -22.55 -11.44
C LEU A 125 5.35 -23.83 -11.82
N GLY A 126 6.03 -24.46 -10.85
CA GLY A 126 6.70 -25.75 -11.06
C GLY A 126 5.73 -26.92 -11.25
N SER A 127 4.54 -26.83 -10.66
CA SER A 127 3.49 -27.85 -10.79
C SER A 127 2.73 -27.71 -12.11
N ASN A 128 2.45 -26.49 -12.55
CA ASN A 128 1.79 -26.23 -13.81
C ASN A 128 2.21 -24.86 -14.40
N ALA A 129 3.12 -24.89 -15.36
CA ALA A 129 3.62 -23.70 -16.05
C ALA A 129 2.56 -22.97 -16.91
N ALA A 130 1.38 -23.57 -17.13
CA ALA A 130 0.27 -22.92 -17.84
C ALA A 130 -0.57 -22.01 -16.92
N LEU A 131 -0.39 -22.09 -15.60
CA LEU A 131 -1.09 -21.21 -14.65
C LEU A 131 -0.69 -19.76 -14.86
N LYS A 132 -1.68 -18.87 -14.98
CA LYS A 132 -1.48 -17.44 -15.24
C LYS A 132 -2.55 -16.60 -14.55
N GLY A 133 -2.28 -15.30 -14.47
CA GLY A 133 -3.25 -14.30 -14.01
C GLY A 133 -3.80 -14.62 -12.61
N LYS A 134 -5.07 -14.27 -12.39
CA LYS A 134 -5.71 -14.35 -11.08
C LYS A 134 -5.74 -15.76 -10.47
N GLU A 135 -5.81 -16.80 -11.29
CA GLU A 135 -5.81 -18.19 -10.82
C GLU A 135 -4.48 -18.58 -10.18
N LEU A 136 -3.36 -18.25 -10.83
CA LEU A 136 -2.02 -18.47 -10.27
C LEU A 136 -1.86 -17.74 -8.93
N GLY A 137 -2.29 -16.49 -8.87
CA GLY A 137 -2.23 -15.69 -7.64
C GLY A 137 -3.06 -16.30 -6.51
N LYS A 138 -4.29 -16.76 -6.81
CA LYS A 138 -5.16 -17.42 -5.84
C LYS A 138 -4.54 -18.71 -5.28
N LEU A 139 -4.08 -19.60 -6.15
CA LEU A 139 -3.44 -20.86 -5.74
C LEU A 139 -2.19 -20.60 -4.90
N THR A 140 -1.41 -19.58 -5.26
CA THR A 140 -0.23 -19.17 -4.50
C THR A 140 -0.60 -18.76 -3.07
N VAL A 141 -1.62 -17.93 -2.90
CA VAL A 141 -2.09 -17.48 -1.57
C VAL A 141 -2.67 -18.63 -0.78
N GLU A 142 -3.47 -19.50 -1.40
CA GLU A 142 -3.99 -20.71 -0.76
C GLU A 142 -2.86 -21.66 -0.31
N GLY A 143 -1.84 -21.85 -1.16
CA GLY A 143 -0.68 -22.66 -0.85
C GLY A 143 0.15 -22.07 0.29
N TYR A 144 0.25 -20.75 0.37
CA TYR A 144 0.88 -20.05 1.50
C TYR A 144 0.10 -20.24 2.81
N ASN A 145 -1.22 -20.09 2.79
CA ASN A 145 -2.06 -20.20 3.99
C ASN A 145 -2.14 -21.64 4.56
N LYS A 146 -1.79 -22.66 3.77
CA LYS A 146 -1.76 -24.08 4.18
C LYS A 146 -0.42 -24.51 4.80
N ARG A 147 0.55 -23.60 4.93
CA ARG A 147 1.93 -23.89 5.30
C ARG A 147 2.15 -24.11 6.79
#